data_AF-A0A9D2RRH1-F1
#
_entry.id   AF-A0A9D2RRH1-F1
#
_cell.length_a   1.000
_cell.length_b   1.000
_cell.length_c   1.000
_cell.angle_alpha   90.00
_cell.angle_beta   90.00
_cell.angle_gamma   90.00
#
_symmetry.space_group_name_H-M   'P 1'
#
loop_
_entity.id
_entity.type
_entity.pdbx_description
1 polymer ?
#
loop_
_entity_poly.entity_id
_entity_poly.type
_entity_poly.pdbx_seq_one_letter_code
_entity_poly.pdbx_strand_id
1 'polypeptide(L)'
;MNRQDYRAAFDAVDFSPDFEEQTLQRLAAARQTSEKEQNKMSMNRMKKAALLTAAAVALLAVSVSAAVVWLTPAQVADRVEEPLLAEAFQSEDAIVLDESVTAGDYQITLAGMVSGEDLSVPTDYNGEIINDRTYAVFRVARADGEPLTDYPNLSYSPLVDGYHVRCVNAWTLGTTTQQFIQDGVIYCLFDCRNLEMFADHPVRFAIYEGGVPNTDLFSMAEDGTISLRENVVGALFTLPLDESRADPAAAQAFVESTGLVWEPMTDAELAAREQEAAGADTLESLCGVNYRSYIVETITMQMENRMAKDPEIVYFPIREDRPLTDYAAIDETTAFTLDEDGSIVITFPAGTVTDAVHGEQTFRLPQP
;
A
#
# COMPACT_ATOMS: atom_id res chain seq x y z
N MET A 1 -16.15 -37.68 11.34
CA MET A 1 -15.98 -37.27 12.75
C MET A 1 -16.60 -35.90 12.89
N ASN A 2 -17.62 -35.73 13.72
CA ASN A 2 -18.30 -34.44 13.90
C ASN A 2 -17.55 -33.57 14.94
N ARG A 3 -17.93 -32.29 15.07
CA ARG A 3 -17.25 -31.32 15.97
C ARG A 3 -17.36 -31.68 17.47
N GLN A 4 -18.39 -32.39 17.88
CA GLN A 4 -18.52 -32.94 19.24
C GLN A 4 -17.65 -34.18 19.43
N ASP A 5 -17.60 -35.09 18.44
CA ASP A 5 -16.70 -36.25 18.48
C ASP A 5 -15.24 -35.82 18.60
N TYR A 6 -14.84 -34.78 17.86
CA TYR A 6 -13.47 -34.26 17.88
C TYR A 6 -13.11 -33.62 19.23
N ARG A 7 -14.02 -32.81 19.80
CA ARG A 7 -13.83 -32.26 21.17
C ARG A 7 -13.78 -33.36 22.21
N ALA A 8 -14.70 -34.33 22.17
CA ALA A 8 -14.69 -35.45 23.12
C ALA A 8 -13.41 -36.31 23.01
N ALA A 9 -12.82 -36.44 21.81
CA ALA A 9 -11.54 -37.10 21.62
C ALA A 9 -10.36 -36.27 22.13
N PHE A 10 -10.40 -34.95 22.00
CA PHE A 10 -9.36 -34.02 22.47
C PHE A 10 -9.38 -33.87 24.00
N ASP A 11 -10.57 -33.68 24.58
CA ASP A 11 -10.79 -33.57 26.04
C ASP A 11 -10.51 -34.89 26.77
N ALA A 12 -10.42 -36.02 26.05
CA ALA A 12 -10.02 -37.33 26.57
C ALA A 12 -8.50 -37.61 26.49
N VAL A 13 -7.70 -36.65 26.01
CA VAL A 13 -6.23 -36.75 26.04
C VAL A 13 -5.73 -36.37 27.44
N ASP A 14 -5.55 -37.38 28.30
CA ASP A 14 -4.84 -37.21 29.58
C ASP A 14 -3.35 -36.95 29.31
N PHE A 15 -2.95 -35.67 29.36
CA PHE A 15 -1.54 -35.30 29.44
C PHE A 15 -1.00 -35.69 30.82
N SER A 16 0.19 -36.30 30.88
CA SER A 16 0.84 -36.54 32.17
C SER A 16 1.02 -35.20 32.92
N PRO A 17 0.83 -35.14 34.26
CA PRO A 17 1.02 -33.91 35.03
C PRO A 17 2.38 -33.24 34.77
N ASP A 18 3.39 -34.06 34.52
CA ASP A 18 4.78 -33.64 34.28
C ASP A 18 5.07 -33.41 32.78
N PHE A 19 4.06 -33.34 31.90
CA PHE A 19 4.25 -33.16 30.44
C PHE A 19 4.96 -31.84 30.11
N GLU A 20 4.57 -30.77 30.80
CA GLU A 20 5.20 -29.46 30.69
C GLU A 20 6.66 -29.52 31.18
N GLU A 21 6.90 -30.09 32.37
CA GLU A 21 8.25 -30.24 32.93
C GLU A 21 9.15 -31.12 32.04
N GLN A 22 8.62 -32.22 31.50
CA GLN A 22 9.36 -33.12 30.62
C GLN A 22 9.65 -32.48 29.26
N THR A 23 8.73 -31.66 28.75
CA THR A 23 8.95 -30.84 27.54
C THR A 23 10.04 -29.78 27.79
N LEU A 24 9.97 -29.05 28.91
CA LEU A 24 10.98 -28.07 29.31
C LEU A 24 12.37 -28.71 29.51
N GLN A 25 12.43 -29.90 30.13
CA GLN A 25 13.69 -30.66 30.26
C GLN A 25 14.25 -31.10 28.89
N ARG A 26 13.40 -31.52 27.95
CA ARG A 26 13.83 -31.85 26.58
C ARG A 26 14.33 -30.62 25.81
N LEU A 27 13.67 -29.47 25.96
CA LEU A 27 14.12 -28.20 25.38
C LEU A 27 15.46 -27.73 25.97
N ALA A 28 15.64 -27.84 27.29
CA ALA A 28 16.91 -27.55 27.95
C ALA A 28 18.05 -28.51 27.50
N ALA A 29 17.74 -29.79 27.29
CA ALA A 29 18.68 -30.76 26.74
C ALA A 29 19.05 -30.44 25.29
N ALA A 30 18.07 -30.12 24.44
CA ALA A 30 18.26 -29.72 23.05
C ALA A 30 19.13 -28.46 22.91
N ARG A 31 18.92 -27.48 23.79
CA ARG A 31 19.77 -26.30 23.92
C ARG A 31 21.22 -26.66 24.28
N GLN A 32 21.44 -27.55 25.26
CA GLN A 32 22.79 -27.99 25.60
C GLN A 32 23.47 -28.80 24.47
N THR A 33 22.75 -29.51 23.62
CA THR A 33 23.33 -30.14 22.43
C THR A 33 23.68 -29.11 21.36
N SER A 34 22.80 -28.16 21.06
CA SER A 34 23.05 -27.08 20.10
C SER A 34 24.23 -26.19 20.51
N GLU A 35 24.28 -25.77 21.78
CA GLU A 35 25.41 -25.00 22.35
C GLU A 35 26.72 -25.81 22.30
N LYS A 36 26.68 -27.14 22.49
CA LYS A 36 27.86 -28.02 22.35
C LYS A 36 28.29 -28.22 20.89
N GLU A 37 27.37 -28.21 19.94
CA GLU A 37 27.69 -28.31 18.51
C GLU A 37 28.29 -27.00 17.99
N GLN A 38 27.71 -25.85 18.35
CA GLN A 38 28.28 -24.53 18.04
C GLN A 38 29.69 -24.34 18.65
N ASN A 39 29.91 -24.73 19.91
CA ASN A 39 31.24 -24.62 20.53
C ASN A 39 32.28 -25.64 20.01
N LYS A 40 31.87 -26.61 19.17
CA LYS A 40 32.78 -27.64 18.63
C LYS A 40 33.24 -27.37 17.20
N MET A 41 32.70 -26.35 16.53
CA MET A 41 33.23 -25.84 15.27
C MET A 41 34.16 -24.64 15.49
N SER A 42 35.36 -24.93 16.00
CA SER A 42 36.39 -23.90 16.21
C SER A 42 37.25 -23.65 14.96
N MET A 43 37.44 -22.36 14.63
CA MET A 43 38.71 -21.80 14.14
C MET A 43 39.29 -22.37 12.83
N ASN A 44 39.10 -21.65 11.71
CA ASN A 44 40.23 -21.09 10.93
C ASN A 44 39.79 -20.22 9.73
N ARG A 45 39.84 -18.89 9.90
CA ARG A 45 40.44 -17.89 8.98
C ARG A 45 40.25 -16.48 9.58
N MET A 46 41.20 -15.57 9.36
CA MET A 46 41.27 -14.26 10.02
C MET A 46 41.88 -13.24 9.04
N LYS A 47 41.49 -11.95 9.16
CA LYS A 47 41.98 -10.75 8.41
C LYS A 47 41.34 -10.62 7.01
N LYS A 48 40.77 -9.50 6.51
CA LYS A 48 40.64 -8.06 6.88
C LYS A 48 39.39 -7.48 6.11
N ALA A 49 38.82 -6.30 6.39
CA ALA A 49 38.72 -5.48 7.61
C ALA A 49 37.87 -4.20 7.39
N ALA A 50 36.97 -3.90 8.35
CA ALA A 50 36.59 -2.56 8.85
C ALA A 50 36.07 -1.44 7.91
N LEU A 51 34.81 -1.05 8.12
CA LEU A 51 34.49 0.28 8.67
C LEU A 51 33.22 0.21 9.56
N LEU A 52 33.20 1.00 10.63
CA LEU A 52 32.11 1.06 11.62
C LEU A 52 31.46 2.45 11.57
N THR A 53 30.14 2.50 11.53
CA THR A 53 29.35 3.65 12.03
C THR A 53 28.28 3.11 12.97
N ALA A 54 28.49 3.31 14.26
CA ALA A 54 27.55 2.94 15.29
C ALA A 54 26.65 4.14 15.64
N ALA A 55 25.34 3.91 15.69
CA ALA A 55 24.39 4.78 16.37
C ALA A 55 23.46 3.90 17.22
N ALA A 56 23.97 3.43 18.36
CA ALA A 56 23.14 2.73 19.33
C ALA A 56 22.28 3.74 20.09
N VAL A 57 20.95 3.66 19.94
CA VAL A 57 20.01 4.23 20.91
C VAL A 57 19.50 3.08 21.77
N ALA A 58 19.90 3.07 23.04
CA ALA A 58 19.52 2.03 23.97
C ALA A 58 18.17 2.34 24.64
N LEU A 59 17.21 1.43 24.48
CA LEU A 59 16.15 1.20 25.46
C LEU A 59 16.11 -0.29 25.83
N LEU A 60 16.85 -0.63 26.89
CA LEU A 60 16.76 -1.93 27.53
C LEU A 60 15.50 -1.97 28.42
N ALA A 61 14.38 -2.41 27.84
CA ALA A 61 13.33 -3.05 28.62
C ALA A 61 13.65 -4.54 28.70
N VAL A 62 14.16 -5.02 29.84
CA VAL A 62 14.32 -6.46 30.08
C VAL A 62 12.95 -7.03 30.46
N SER A 63 12.10 -7.24 29.46
CA SER A 63 10.96 -8.15 29.62
C SER A 63 11.50 -9.55 29.85
N VAL A 64 11.02 -10.23 30.89
CA VAL A 64 11.22 -11.68 31.03
C VAL A 64 10.23 -12.34 30.06
N SER A 65 10.58 -12.31 28.77
CA SER A 65 9.81 -13.01 27.75
C SER A 65 9.89 -14.50 28.07
N ALA A 66 8.74 -15.12 28.35
CA ALA A 66 8.59 -16.53 28.09
C ALA A 66 9.02 -16.76 26.64
N ALA A 67 9.84 -17.77 26.37
CA ALA A 67 10.32 -18.04 25.03
C ALA A 67 9.16 -18.61 24.20
N VAL A 68 8.34 -17.72 23.63
CA VAL A 68 7.26 -18.11 22.73
C VAL A 68 7.89 -18.73 21.49
N VAL A 69 7.58 -19.99 21.27
CA VAL A 69 8.04 -20.71 20.07
C VAL A 69 7.12 -20.30 18.93
N TRP A 70 7.56 -19.30 18.17
CA TRP A 70 6.87 -18.86 16.97
C TRP A 70 6.85 -19.98 15.90
N LEU A 71 5.81 -20.01 15.08
CA LEU A 71 5.78 -20.89 13.90
C LEU A 71 6.88 -20.47 12.91
N THR A 72 7.54 -21.46 12.31
CA THR A 72 8.46 -21.26 11.19
C THR A 72 7.68 -20.94 9.90
N PRO A 73 8.30 -20.35 8.86
CA PRO A 73 7.64 -20.12 7.58
C PRO A 73 6.99 -21.37 6.98
N ALA A 74 7.66 -22.53 7.07
CA ALA A 74 7.10 -23.82 6.66
C ALA A 74 5.84 -24.21 7.44
N GLN A 75 5.85 -24.02 8.76
CA GLN A 75 4.67 -24.29 9.61
C GLN A 75 3.51 -23.32 9.35
N VAL A 76 3.81 -22.08 8.95
CA VAL A 76 2.79 -21.11 8.51
C VAL A 76 2.16 -21.56 7.18
N ALA A 77 2.96 -22.02 6.22
CA ALA A 77 2.48 -22.57 4.95
C ALA A 77 1.62 -23.84 5.15
N ASP A 78 2.08 -24.81 5.94
CA ASP A 78 1.28 -25.99 6.34
C ASP A 78 -0.07 -25.58 6.96
N ARG A 79 -0.06 -24.54 7.80
CA ARG A 79 -1.23 -24.07 8.55
C ARG A 79 -2.28 -23.38 7.68
N VAL A 80 -1.90 -22.90 6.49
CA VAL A 80 -2.80 -22.36 5.46
C VAL A 80 -3.03 -23.35 4.30
N GLU A 81 -2.71 -24.63 4.50
CA GLU A 81 -2.92 -25.73 3.54
C GLU A 81 -2.08 -25.63 2.25
N GLU A 82 -0.87 -25.06 2.35
CA GLU A 82 0.11 -24.89 1.25
C GLU A 82 1.34 -25.84 1.40
N PRO A 83 1.20 -27.16 1.20
CA PRO A 83 2.25 -28.14 1.54
C PRO A 83 3.48 -28.07 0.62
N LEU A 84 3.32 -27.74 -0.67
CA LEU A 84 4.46 -27.57 -1.59
C LEU A 84 5.34 -26.39 -1.17
N LEU A 85 4.69 -25.30 -0.74
CA LEU A 85 5.38 -24.13 -0.22
C LEU A 85 6.01 -24.40 1.16
N ALA A 86 5.39 -25.25 1.99
CA ALA A 86 5.97 -25.70 3.25
C ALA A 86 7.26 -26.53 3.04
N GLU A 87 7.34 -27.33 1.97
CA GLU A 87 8.58 -27.98 1.54
C GLU A 87 9.59 -26.95 0.98
N ALA A 88 9.14 -25.98 0.18
CA ALA A 88 10.00 -24.92 -0.36
C ALA A 88 10.66 -24.07 0.74
N PHE A 89 9.93 -23.73 1.82
CA PHE A 89 10.49 -23.04 3.00
C PHE A 89 11.50 -23.87 3.82
N GLN A 90 11.77 -25.12 3.43
CA GLN A 90 12.81 -25.99 4.00
C GLN A 90 13.97 -26.25 3.01
N SER A 91 13.95 -25.66 1.80
CA SER A 91 15.02 -25.79 0.81
C SER A 91 16.22 -24.90 1.12
N GLU A 92 17.31 -25.07 0.37
CA GLU A 92 18.49 -24.19 0.45
C GLU A 92 18.23 -22.80 -0.18
N ASP A 93 17.16 -22.65 -0.96
CA ASP A 93 16.73 -21.39 -1.59
C ASP A 93 15.86 -20.53 -0.65
N ALA A 94 15.39 -21.10 0.46
CA ALA A 94 14.61 -20.39 1.46
C ALA A 94 15.50 -19.47 2.32
N ILE A 95 15.20 -18.17 2.29
CA ILE A 95 15.88 -17.17 3.10
C ILE A 95 15.18 -17.11 4.46
N VAL A 96 15.80 -17.69 5.50
CA VAL A 96 15.33 -17.59 6.88
C VAL A 96 15.69 -16.22 7.45
N LEU A 97 14.69 -15.52 8.01
CA LEU A 97 14.82 -14.16 8.54
C LEU A 97 14.21 -14.06 9.95
N ASP A 98 14.68 -13.13 10.75
CA ASP A 98 14.08 -12.77 12.06
C ASP A 98 14.23 -11.25 12.28
N GLU A 99 14.12 -10.45 11.22
CA GLU A 99 14.21 -8.99 11.31
C GLU A 99 12.91 -8.43 11.90
N SER A 100 13.02 -7.75 13.04
CA SER A 100 11.88 -7.23 13.81
C SER A 100 11.94 -5.70 13.93
N VAL A 101 10.86 -5.03 13.52
CA VAL A 101 10.66 -3.57 13.62
C VAL A 101 9.43 -3.27 14.47
N THR A 102 9.57 -2.34 15.43
CA THR A 102 8.45 -1.86 16.24
C THR A 102 7.80 -0.67 15.54
N ALA A 103 6.49 -0.73 15.29
CA ALA A 103 5.73 0.29 14.58
C ALA A 103 4.41 0.56 15.33
N GLY A 104 4.29 1.74 15.93
CA GLY A 104 3.16 2.08 16.81
C GLY A 104 3.04 1.08 17.97
N ASP A 105 1.87 0.46 18.08
CA ASP A 105 1.54 -0.57 19.08
C ASP A 105 2.09 -1.97 18.73
N TYR A 106 2.69 -2.16 17.57
CA TYR A 106 2.98 -3.48 17.00
C TYR A 106 4.48 -3.80 16.95
N GLN A 107 4.81 -5.06 17.21
CA GLN A 107 6.09 -5.67 16.84
C GLN A 107 5.86 -6.48 15.56
N ILE A 108 6.40 -6.01 14.45
CA ILE A 108 6.30 -6.64 13.13
C ILE A 108 7.61 -7.36 12.85
N THR A 109 7.57 -8.59 12.34
CA THR A 109 8.77 -9.39 12.03
C THR A 109 8.65 -10.09 10.69
N LEU A 110 9.65 -9.92 9.82
CA LEU A 110 9.83 -10.75 8.63
C LEU A 110 10.54 -12.06 9.04
N ALA A 111 9.84 -13.18 8.89
CA ALA A 111 10.26 -14.51 9.35
C ALA A 111 10.98 -15.35 8.29
N GLY A 112 10.85 -14.96 7.02
CA GLY A 112 11.55 -15.59 5.91
C GLY A 112 10.79 -15.43 4.60
N MET A 113 11.48 -15.77 3.51
CA MET A 113 10.95 -15.68 2.16
C MET A 113 11.56 -16.75 1.24
N VAL A 114 10.86 -17.06 0.14
CA VAL A 114 11.34 -17.93 -0.94
C VAL A 114 10.75 -17.45 -2.28
N SER A 115 11.52 -17.55 -3.36
CA SER A 115 11.13 -17.11 -4.70
C SER A 115 11.36 -18.22 -5.73
N GLY A 116 10.42 -18.40 -6.66
CA GLY A 116 10.60 -19.27 -7.81
C GLY A 116 9.30 -19.77 -8.45
N GLU A 117 9.47 -20.59 -9.49
CA GLU A 117 8.40 -21.24 -10.25
C GLU A 117 7.78 -22.43 -9.49
N ASP A 118 6.46 -22.60 -9.66
CA ASP A 118 5.68 -23.78 -9.28
C ASP A 118 5.73 -24.16 -7.78
N LEU A 119 6.07 -23.21 -6.89
CA LEU A 119 6.14 -23.42 -5.43
C LEU A 119 4.75 -23.57 -4.77
N SER A 120 3.68 -23.18 -5.46
CA SER A 120 2.27 -23.38 -5.09
C SER A 120 1.42 -23.44 -6.36
N VAL A 121 0.10 -23.52 -6.23
CA VAL A 121 -0.86 -23.50 -7.34
C VAL A 121 -0.73 -22.17 -8.11
N PRO A 122 -0.59 -22.19 -9.46
CA PRO A 122 -0.50 -20.96 -10.25
C PRO A 122 -1.70 -20.04 -10.04
N THR A 123 -1.43 -18.74 -9.88
CA THR A 123 -2.44 -17.71 -9.62
C THR A 123 -2.89 -17.05 -10.92
N ASP A 124 -4.20 -17.03 -11.20
CA ASP A 124 -4.77 -16.18 -12.25
C ASP A 124 -4.91 -14.74 -11.72
N TYR A 125 -4.26 -13.80 -12.38
CA TYR A 125 -4.42 -12.38 -12.14
C TYR A 125 -4.67 -11.66 -13.47
N ASN A 126 -5.86 -11.06 -13.59
CA ASN A 126 -6.32 -10.36 -14.80
C ASN A 126 -6.24 -11.19 -16.11
N GLY A 127 -6.32 -12.53 -16.01
CA GLY A 127 -6.21 -13.44 -17.16
C GLY A 127 -4.78 -13.85 -17.52
N GLU A 128 -3.78 -13.43 -16.75
CA GLU A 128 -2.42 -13.97 -16.78
C GLU A 128 -2.25 -15.04 -15.70
N ILE A 129 -1.68 -16.18 -16.05
CA ILE A 129 -1.30 -17.22 -15.08
C ILE A 129 0.12 -16.95 -14.59
N ILE A 130 0.24 -16.60 -13.31
CA ILE A 130 1.51 -16.30 -12.65
C ILE A 130 1.90 -17.52 -11.79
N ASN A 131 2.94 -18.24 -12.22
CA ASN A 131 3.52 -19.38 -11.48
C ASN A 131 4.92 -19.11 -10.92
N ASP A 132 5.66 -18.11 -11.43
CA ASP A 132 6.88 -17.59 -10.81
C ASP A 132 6.54 -16.52 -9.78
N ARG A 133 6.74 -16.83 -8.49
CA ARG A 133 6.22 -16.02 -7.37
C ARG A 133 7.23 -15.87 -6.24
N THR A 134 7.15 -14.75 -5.53
CA THR A 134 7.85 -14.52 -4.26
C THR A 134 6.85 -14.67 -3.12
N TYR A 135 7.20 -15.50 -2.13
CA TYR A 135 6.43 -15.75 -0.93
C TYR A 135 7.20 -15.22 0.28
N ALA A 136 6.52 -14.52 1.19
CA ALA A 136 7.10 -13.99 2.42
C ALA A 136 6.18 -14.26 3.62
N VAL A 137 6.76 -14.65 4.74
CA VAL A 137 6.04 -14.88 5.99
C VAL A 137 6.35 -13.78 6.99
N PHE A 138 5.30 -13.14 7.50
CA PHE A 138 5.36 -12.11 8.52
C PHE A 138 4.65 -12.54 9.80
N ARG A 139 5.13 -11.99 10.92
CA ARG A 139 4.48 -12.06 12.23
C ARG A 139 4.14 -10.66 12.70
N VAL A 140 2.94 -10.45 13.25
CA VAL A 140 2.56 -9.22 13.93
C VAL A 140 2.06 -9.58 15.34
N ALA A 141 2.74 -9.02 16.34
CA ALA A 141 2.37 -9.11 17.76
C ALA A 141 2.15 -7.69 18.31
N ARG A 142 1.52 -7.53 19.49
CA ARG A 142 1.60 -6.25 20.20
C ARG A 142 2.99 -6.07 20.83
N ALA A 143 3.50 -4.84 20.81
CA ALA A 143 4.77 -4.47 21.41
C ALA A 143 4.75 -4.53 22.95
N ASP A 144 3.58 -4.43 23.58
CA ASP A 144 3.37 -4.60 25.03
C ASP A 144 3.25 -6.07 25.48
N GLY A 145 3.16 -7.02 24.53
CA GLY A 145 3.00 -8.45 24.78
C GLY A 145 1.58 -8.91 25.09
N GLU A 146 0.57 -8.03 25.04
CA GLU A 146 -0.84 -8.44 25.12
C GLU A 146 -1.27 -9.18 23.82
N PRO A 147 -2.12 -10.21 23.91
CA PRO A 147 -2.50 -11.02 22.76
C PRO A 147 -3.41 -10.23 21.80
N LEU A 148 -3.11 -10.27 20.50
CA LEU A 148 -4.02 -9.83 19.46
C LEU A 148 -5.22 -10.80 19.37
N THR A 149 -6.43 -10.25 19.49
CA THR A 149 -7.69 -10.99 19.35
C THR A 149 -8.45 -10.67 18.08
N ASP A 150 -7.97 -9.70 17.30
CA ASP A 150 -8.56 -9.23 16.04
C ASP A 150 -7.44 -8.71 15.10
N TYR A 151 -7.76 -8.52 13.82
CA TYR A 151 -6.79 -8.06 12.82
C TYR A 151 -6.73 -6.52 12.80
N PRO A 152 -5.53 -5.91 12.96
CA PRO A 152 -5.36 -4.48 12.78
C PRO A 152 -5.48 -4.11 11.30
N ASN A 153 -5.77 -2.84 11.02
CA ASN A 153 -5.92 -2.32 9.66
C ASN A 153 -4.55 -2.07 8.99
N LEU A 154 -3.80 -3.15 8.75
CA LEU A 154 -2.49 -3.13 8.12
C LEU A 154 -2.57 -3.58 6.65
N SER A 155 -2.04 -2.76 5.76
CA SER A 155 -1.72 -3.12 4.38
C SER A 155 -0.32 -3.73 4.32
N TYR A 156 -0.15 -4.71 3.44
CA TYR A 156 1.13 -5.39 3.16
C TYR A 156 1.48 -5.13 1.70
N SER A 157 2.66 -4.57 1.42
CA SER A 157 3.06 -4.30 0.03
C SER A 157 4.57 -4.34 -0.17
N PRO A 158 5.08 -5.08 -1.17
CA PRO A 158 6.39 -4.78 -1.73
C PRO A 158 6.37 -3.39 -2.37
N LEU A 159 7.54 -2.76 -2.45
CA LEU A 159 7.84 -1.51 -3.15
C LEU A 159 9.28 -1.64 -3.69
N VAL A 160 9.69 -0.83 -4.67
CA VAL A 160 11.05 -0.91 -5.24
C VAL A 160 11.63 0.49 -5.35
N ASP A 161 12.77 0.73 -4.69
CA ASP A 161 13.48 2.01 -4.78
C ASP A 161 13.80 2.33 -6.25
N GLY A 162 13.63 3.58 -6.67
CA GLY A 162 13.77 3.99 -8.08
C GLY A 162 12.50 3.82 -8.92
N TYR A 163 11.42 3.27 -8.37
CA TYR A 163 10.10 3.24 -9.01
C TYR A 163 9.04 3.99 -8.18
N HIS A 164 8.05 4.55 -8.86
CA HIS A 164 6.92 5.21 -8.23
C HIS A 164 6.06 4.21 -7.44
N VAL A 165 5.75 4.53 -6.17
CA VAL A 165 5.01 3.63 -5.26
C VAL A 165 3.65 3.15 -5.80
N ARG A 166 3.00 3.91 -6.69
CA ARG A 166 1.75 3.48 -7.35
C ARG A 166 1.92 2.44 -8.46
N CYS A 167 3.11 2.30 -9.05
CA CYS A 167 3.36 1.40 -10.17
C CYS A 167 3.76 -0.01 -9.70
N VAL A 168 4.67 -0.11 -8.73
CA VAL A 168 5.17 -1.41 -8.21
C VAL A 168 4.69 -1.59 -6.77
N ASN A 169 3.56 -2.28 -6.57
CA ASN A 169 2.97 -2.55 -5.26
C ASN A 169 2.02 -3.76 -5.27
N ALA A 170 1.46 -4.10 -4.12
CA ALA A 170 0.56 -5.25 -3.96
C ALA A 170 -0.62 -5.28 -4.96
N TRP A 171 -1.17 -4.12 -5.34
CA TRP A 171 -2.31 -4.05 -6.27
C TRP A 171 -1.93 -4.29 -7.73
N THR A 172 -0.66 -4.13 -8.11
CA THR A 172 -0.17 -4.34 -9.49
C THR A 172 0.59 -5.65 -9.68
N LEU A 173 1.15 -6.23 -8.61
CA LEU A 173 1.97 -7.44 -8.64
C LEU A 173 1.19 -8.77 -8.53
N GLY A 174 -0.14 -8.73 -8.67
CA GLY A 174 -1.00 -9.92 -8.65
C GLY A 174 -0.95 -10.68 -7.33
N THR A 175 -1.09 -9.94 -6.22
CA THR A 175 -0.84 -10.39 -4.85
C THR A 175 -1.97 -11.25 -4.26
N THR A 176 -1.59 -12.23 -3.44
CA THR A 176 -2.48 -12.91 -2.49
C THR A 176 -1.96 -12.72 -1.06
N THR A 177 -2.85 -12.87 -0.07
CA THR A 177 -2.49 -12.76 1.34
C THR A 177 -3.39 -13.64 2.19
N GLN A 178 -2.80 -14.53 2.99
CA GLN A 178 -3.49 -15.43 3.90
C GLN A 178 -3.03 -15.14 5.33
N GLN A 179 -3.98 -14.91 6.24
CA GLN A 179 -3.70 -14.54 7.63
C GLN A 179 -4.46 -15.41 8.63
N PHE A 180 -3.83 -15.71 9.76
CA PHE A 180 -4.49 -16.31 10.92
C PHE A 180 -3.90 -15.79 12.23
N ILE A 181 -4.73 -15.69 13.27
CA ILE A 181 -4.28 -15.48 14.65
C ILE A 181 -4.02 -16.83 15.30
N GLN A 182 -2.85 -16.98 15.91
CA GLN A 182 -2.53 -18.09 16.81
C GLN A 182 -1.74 -17.56 18.02
N ASP A 183 -2.13 -17.97 19.22
CA ASP A 183 -1.46 -17.62 20.49
C ASP A 183 -1.25 -16.10 20.71
N GLY A 184 -2.20 -15.29 20.21
CA GLY A 184 -2.15 -13.82 20.32
C GLY A 184 -1.29 -13.12 19.26
N VAL A 185 -0.81 -13.84 18.25
CA VAL A 185 0.02 -13.30 17.16
C VAL A 185 -0.61 -13.61 15.81
N ILE A 186 -0.59 -12.62 14.92
CA ILE A 186 -0.98 -12.78 13.52
C ILE A 186 0.21 -13.35 12.76
N TYR A 187 -0.03 -14.45 12.07
CA TYR A 187 0.84 -14.96 11.03
C TYR A 187 0.24 -14.61 9.69
N CYS A 188 1.06 -14.04 8.81
CA CYS A 188 0.68 -13.63 7.47
C CYS A 188 1.59 -14.34 6.47
N LEU A 189 1.01 -15.17 5.60
CA LEU A 189 1.64 -15.58 4.36
C LEU A 189 1.23 -14.57 3.28
N PHE A 190 2.20 -13.91 2.69
CA PHE A 190 2.04 -12.98 1.57
C PHE A 190 2.70 -13.58 0.33
N ASP A 191 2.09 -13.42 -0.84
CA ASP A 191 2.72 -13.81 -2.10
C ASP A 191 2.35 -12.87 -3.25
N CYS A 192 3.28 -12.68 -4.18
CA CYS A 192 3.10 -11.89 -5.39
C CYS A 192 3.91 -12.49 -6.55
N ARG A 193 3.83 -11.91 -7.76
CA ARG A 193 4.81 -12.19 -8.84
C ARG A 193 6.24 -12.09 -8.31
N ASN A 194 7.14 -12.93 -8.80
CA ASN A 194 8.54 -12.94 -8.38
C ASN A 194 9.17 -11.54 -8.46
N LEU A 195 9.70 -11.07 -7.33
CA LEU A 195 10.31 -9.76 -7.15
C LEU A 195 11.76 -9.71 -7.64
N GLU A 196 12.37 -10.86 -7.92
CA GLU A 196 13.78 -10.96 -8.34
C GLU A 196 14.09 -10.20 -9.63
N MET A 197 13.11 -10.03 -10.53
CA MET A 197 13.31 -9.18 -11.72
C MET A 197 13.76 -7.75 -11.38
N PHE A 198 13.44 -7.25 -10.19
CA PHE A 198 13.82 -5.93 -9.67
C PHE A 198 15.07 -5.95 -8.78
N ALA A 199 15.81 -7.06 -8.67
CA ALA A 199 16.89 -7.21 -7.69
C ALA A 199 18.13 -6.33 -7.97
N ASP A 200 18.18 -5.64 -9.11
CA ASP A 200 19.15 -4.56 -9.40
C ASP A 200 18.80 -3.24 -8.68
N HIS A 201 17.62 -3.17 -8.07
CA HIS A 201 17.16 -2.12 -7.18
C HIS A 201 16.88 -2.66 -5.77
N PRO A 202 17.03 -1.85 -4.70
CA PRO A 202 16.59 -2.26 -3.37
C PRO A 202 15.07 -2.47 -3.30
N VAL A 203 14.66 -3.74 -3.26
CA VAL A 203 13.25 -4.12 -3.06
C VAL A 203 12.91 -3.97 -1.57
N ARG A 204 11.92 -3.14 -1.28
CA ARG A 204 11.40 -2.89 0.07
C ARG A 204 10.12 -3.69 0.30
N PHE A 205 9.79 -3.95 1.56
CA PHE A 205 8.48 -4.46 1.95
C PHE A 205 7.88 -3.62 3.08
N ALA A 206 6.74 -2.99 2.81
CA ALA A 206 6.03 -2.13 3.73
C ALA A 206 4.87 -2.88 4.40
N ILE A 207 4.74 -2.74 5.72
CA ILE A 207 3.56 -3.15 6.49
C ILE A 207 3.09 -1.94 7.30
N TYR A 208 1.94 -1.37 6.97
CA TYR A 208 1.56 -0.02 7.42
C TYR A 208 0.04 0.16 7.54
N GLU A 209 -0.38 1.10 8.38
CA GLU A 209 -1.76 1.57 8.45
C GLU A 209 -2.08 2.45 7.23
N GLY A 210 -2.95 1.97 6.34
CA GLY A 210 -3.30 2.68 5.11
C GLY A 210 -3.93 1.79 4.05
N GLY A 211 -4.23 2.39 2.89
CA GLY A 211 -4.68 1.71 1.68
C GLY A 211 -3.58 1.63 0.62
N VAL A 212 -3.96 1.70 -0.67
CA VAL A 212 -3.03 1.66 -1.81
C VAL A 212 -1.86 2.64 -1.64
N PRO A 213 -0.58 2.23 -1.82
CA PRO A 213 0.57 3.12 -1.74
C PRO A 213 0.45 4.35 -2.63
N ASN A 214 0.75 5.51 -2.06
CA ASN A 214 0.65 6.81 -2.71
C ASN A 214 1.56 7.83 -2.00
N THR A 215 1.63 9.04 -2.54
CA THR A 215 2.49 10.13 -2.05
C THR A 215 2.07 10.72 -0.70
N ASP A 216 0.87 10.47 -0.19
CA ASP A 216 0.44 10.87 1.16
C ASP A 216 0.96 9.90 2.24
N LEU A 217 1.32 8.68 1.83
CA LEU A 217 1.80 7.60 2.70
C LEU A 217 3.32 7.41 2.64
N PHE A 218 3.92 7.66 1.47
CA PHE A 218 5.33 7.44 1.21
C PHE A 218 5.99 8.68 0.59
N SER A 219 7.26 8.89 0.90
CA SER A 219 8.15 9.85 0.25
C SER A 219 9.19 9.11 -0.60
N MET A 220 9.53 9.69 -1.75
CA MET A 220 10.60 9.23 -2.65
C MET A 220 11.69 10.29 -2.71
N ALA A 221 12.95 9.91 -2.48
CA ALA A 221 14.09 10.81 -2.56
C ALA A 221 14.62 10.96 -4.01
N GLU A 222 15.51 11.93 -4.25
CA GLU A 222 16.14 12.17 -5.57
C GLU A 222 16.94 10.94 -6.09
N ASP A 223 17.44 10.09 -5.19
CA ASP A 223 18.14 8.84 -5.54
C ASP A 223 17.20 7.64 -5.73
N GLY A 224 15.88 7.86 -5.66
CA GLY A 224 14.86 6.82 -5.76
C GLY A 224 14.51 6.13 -4.44
N THR A 225 15.21 6.42 -3.34
CA THR A 225 14.95 5.81 -2.02
C THR A 225 13.51 6.04 -1.56
N ILE A 226 12.79 4.96 -1.25
CA ILE A 226 11.44 5.01 -0.67
C ILE A 226 11.52 5.01 0.86
N SER A 227 10.65 5.82 1.48
CA SER A 227 10.45 5.90 2.92
C SER A 227 8.96 6.08 3.27
N LEU A 228 8.54 5.59 4.44
CA LEU A 228 7.24 5.93 5.04
C LEU A 228 7.26 7.39 5.53
N ARG A 229 6.15 8.12 5.40
CA ARG A 229 6.02 9.45 6.03
C ARG A 229 5.94 9.34 7.56
N GLU A 230 6.41 10.37 8.26
CA GLU A 230 6.50 10.41 9.74
C GLU A 230 5.16 10.18 10.46
N ASN A 231 4.04 10.49 9.80
CA ASN A 231 2.68 10.33 10.33
C ASN A 231 2.06 8.95 10.03
N VAL A 232 2.76 8.05 9.34
CA VAL A 232 2.27 6.71 8.99
C VAL A 232 2.84 5.67 9.95
N VAL A 233 1.96 4.97 10.66
CA VAL A 233 2.35 3.82 11.49
C VAL A 233 2.68 2.66 10.56
N GLY A 234 3.94 2.26 10.51
CA GLY A 234 4.35 1.09 9.73
C GLY A 234 5.83 0.72 9.87
N ALA A 235 6.16 -0.45 9.35
CA ALA A 235 7.52 -0.96 9.19
C ALA A 235 7.88 -1.04 7.69
N LEU A 236 9.16 -0.81 7.38
CA LEU A 236 9.71 -0.93 6.03
C LEU A 236 10.98 -1.79 6.08
N PHE A 237 10.88 -3.02 5.57
CA PHE A 237 11.99 -3.96 5.48
C PHE A 237 12.70 -3.82 4.12
N THR A 238 13.96 -4.25 4.02
CA THR A 238 14.64 -4.45 2.73
C THR A 238 14.77 -5.95 2.48
N LEU A 239 14.26 -6.42 1.34
CA LEU A 239 14.31 -7.85 1.00
C LEU A 239 15.72 -8.20 0.48
N PRO A 240 16.38 -9.24 1.03
CA PRO A 240 17.74 -9.62 0.64
C PRO A 240 17.74 -10.48 -0.64
N LEU A 241 17.27 -9.91 -1.76
CA LEU A 241 17.29 -10.56 -3.07
C LEU A 241 18.71 -10.59 -3.66
N ASP A 242 18.98 -11.59 -4.51
CA ASP A 242 20.25 -11.71 -5.23
C ASP A 242 20.22 -10.85 -6.50
N GLU A 243 21.03 -9.78 -6.52
CA GLU A 243 21.22 -8.88 -7.66
C GLU A 243 21.53 -9.61 -8.98
N SER A 244 22.16 -10.80 -8.92
CA SER A 244 22.47 -11.60 -10.11
C SER A 244 21.25 -12.31 -10.72
N ARG A 245 20.10 -12.29 -10.05
CA ARG A 245 18.79 -12.77 -10.55
C ARG A 245 17.92 -11.66 -11.14
N ALA A 246 18.41 -10.41 -11.17
CA ALA A 246 17.72 -9.28 -11.79
C ALA A 246 17.47 -9.49 -13.29
N ASP A 247 16.29 -9.03 -13.75
CA ASP A 247 15.95 -8.93 -15.17
C ASP A 247 15.36 -7.53 -15.43
N PRO A 248 16.22 -6.53 -15.72
CA PRO A 248 15.77 -5.16 -15.98
C PRO A 248 14.85 -5.05 -17.21
N ALA A 249 14.90 -6.02 -18.14
CA ALA A 249 14.01 -6.03 -19.31
C ALA A 249 12.61 -6.52 -18.93
N ALA A 250 12.51 -7.52 -18.05
CA ALA A 250 11.24 -7.95 -17.47
C ALA A 250 10.64 -6.87 -16.55
N ALA A 251 11.47 -6.24 -15.70
CA ALA A 251 11.06 -5.12 -14.86
C ALA A 251 10.50 -3.94 -15.68
N GLN A 252 11.20 -3.55 -16.76
CA GLN A 252 10.73 -2.50 -17.68
C GLN A 252 9.41 -2.89 -18.36
N ALA A 253 9.29 -4.12 -18.88
CA ALA A 253 8.07 -4.60 -19.51
C ALA A 253 6.88 -4.64 -18.53
N PHE A 254 7.13 -5.01 -17.26
CA PHE A 254 6.13 -4.96 -16.20
C PHE A 254 5.63 -3.54 -15.97
N VAL A 255 6.51 -2.56 -15.71
CA VAL A 255 6.07 -1.20 -15.39
C VAL A 255 5.34 -0.53 -16.55
N GLU A 256 5.79 -0.76 -17.79
CA GLU A 256 5.08 -0.31 -19.01
C GLU A 256 3.68 -0.94 -19.11
N SER A 257 3.53 -2.24 -18.80
CA SER A 257 2.24 -2.93 -18.87
C SER A 257 1.19 -2.38 -17.89
N THR A 258 1.60 -1.74 -16.79
CA THR A 258 0.66 -1.14 -15.82
C THR A 258 -0.10 0.06 -16.38
N GLY A 259 0.45 0.76 -17.39
CA GLY A 259 -0.06 2.04 -17.87
C GLY A 259 0.01 3.18 -16.85
N LEU A 260 0.75 3.01 -15.75
CA LEU A 260 0.92 4.00 -14.68
C LEU A 260 2.24 4.76 -14.83
N VAL A 261 2.32 5.94 -14.21
CA VAL A 261 3.60 6.65 -14.03
C VAL A 261 4.47 5.79 -13.09
N TRP A 262 5.64 5.41 -13.60
CA TRP A 262 6.62 4.58 -12.91
C TRP A 262 7.87 5.35 -12.48
N GLU A 263 8.13 6.53 -13.05
CA GLU A 263 9.19 7.45 -12.61
C GLU A 263 8.87 7.97 -11.19
N PRO A 264 9.80 7.91 -10.22
CA PRO A 264 9.61 8.50 -8.89
C PRO A 264 9.23 9.98 -8.96
N MET A 265 8.47 10.44 -7.97
CA MET A 265 8.13 11.84 -7.81
C MET A 265 8.59 12.29 -6.43
N THR A 266 9.55 13.22 -6.38
CA THR A 266 10.03 13.76 -5.12
C THR A 266 8.98 14.66 -4.47
N ASP A 267 9.05 14.82 -3.15
CA ASP A 267 8.20 15.76 -2.41
C ASP A 267 8.27 17.20 -2.95
N ALA A 268 9.42 17.61 -3.49
CA ALA A 268 9.60 18.93 -4.10
C ALA A 268 8.87 19.06 -5.45
N GLU A 269 8.90 18.02 -6.29
CA GLU A 269 8.17 17.98 -7.56
C GLU A 269 6.66 17.84 -7.35
N LEU A 270 6.25 17.07 -6.35
CA LEU A 270 4.85 16.97 -5.92
C LEU A 270 4.34 18.34 -5.46
N ALA A 271 5.04 18.98 -4.53
CA ALA A 271 4.67 20.31 -4.04
C ALA A 271 4.65 21.37 -5.17
N ALA A 272 5.57 21.27 -6.14
CA ALA A 272 5.55 22.13 -7.33
C ALA A 272 4.32 21.87 -8.22
N ARG A 273 3.93 20.61 -8.44
CA ARG A 273 2.70 20.25 -9.18
C ARG A 273 1.43 20.64 -8.44
N GLU A 274 1.39 20.49 -7.12
CA GLU A 274 0.29 20.96 -6.28
C GLU A 274 0.18 22.48 -6.29
N GLN A 275 1.32 23.19 -6.28
CA GLN A 275 1.34 24.65 -6.41
C GLN A 275 0.94 25.12 -7.82
N GLU A 276 1.31 24.38 -8.87
CA GLU A 276 0.85 24.63 -10.25
C GLU A 276 -0.66 24.36 -10.40
N ALA A 277 -1.17 23.28 -9.79
CA ALA A 277 -2.59 22.94 -9.78
C ALA A 277 -3.43 23.90 -8.93
N ALA A 278 -2.90 24.38 -7.79
CA ALA A 278 -3.54 25.42 -6.97
C ALA A 278 -3.40 26.82 -7.60
N GLY A 279 -2.39 27.02 -8.44
CA GLY A 279 -2.21 28.20 -9.29
C GLY A 279 -2.98 28.15 -10.61
N ALA A 280 -3.62 27.02 -10.93
CA ALA A 280 -4.58 26.95 -12.01
C ALA A 280 -5.90 27.57 -11.53
N ASP A 281 -6.34 28.62 -12.21
CA ASP A 281 -7.66 29.19 -12.00
C ASP A 281 -8.72 28.10 -12.25
N THR A 282 -9.36 27.63 -11.17
CA THR A 282 -10.53 26.74 -11.22
C THR A 282 -11.75 27.49 -10.72
N LEU A 283 -12.94 27.13 -11.21
CA LEU A 283 -14.18 27.77 -10.74
C LEU A 283 -14.38 27.62 -9.23
N GLU A 284 -13.90 26.52 -8.63
CA GLU A 284 -13.94 26.31 -7.18
C GLU A 284 -12.90 27.16 -6.43
N SER A 285 -11.69 27.35 -6.98
CA SER A 285 -10.69 28.28 -6.41
C SER A 285 -11.19 29.73 -6.43
N LEU A 286 -11.81 30.15 -7.53
CA LEU A 286 -12.27 31.52 -7.75
C LEU A 286 -13.59 31.88 -7.05
N CYS A 287 -14.51 30.92 -6.89
CA CYS A 287 -15.85 31.15 -6.31
C CYS A 287 -16.13 30.37 -5.02
N GLY A 288 -15.16 29.59 -4.53
CA GLY A 288 -15.30 28.69 -3.39
C GLY A 288 -16.14 27.43 -3.68
N VAL A 289 -16.26 26.57 -2.66
CA VAL A 289 -16.94 25.24 -2.73
C VAL A 289 -18.40 25.28 -3.22
N ASN A 290 -19.05 26.45 -3.21
CA ASN A 290 -20.43 26.64 -3.68
C ASN A 290 -20.52 27.25 -5.09
N TYR A 291 -19.42 27.24 -5.87
CA TYR A 291 -19.32 27.88 -7.18
C TYR A 291 -20.48 27.57 -8.13
N ARG A 292 -20.99 26.33 -8.13
CA ARG A 292 -22.10 25.89 -9.00
C ARG A 292 -23.37 26.70 -8.76
N SER A 293 -23.79 26.85 -7.50
CA SER A 293 -24.96 27.67 -7.14
C SER A 293 -24.73 29.13 -7.47
N TYR A 294 -23.56 29.67 -7.13
CA TYR A 294 -23.21 31.06 -7.43
C TYR A 294 -23.27 31.37 -8.94
N ILE A 295 -22.72 30.49 -9.78
CA ILE A 295 -22.74 30.61 -11.23
C ILE A 295 -24.17 30.55 -11.77
N VAL A 296 -24.93 29.53 -11.38
CA VAL A 296 -26.32 29.33 -11.84
C VAL A 296 -27.19 30.52 -11.47
N GLU A 297 -27.16 30.98 -10.22
CA GLU A 297 -27.94 32.13 -9.76
C GLU A 297 -27.54 33.42 -10.49
N THR A 298 -26.23 33.69 -10.62
CA THR A 298 -25.71 34.91 -11.25
C THR A 298 -26.05 34.98 -12.75
N ILE A 299 -25.95 33.86 -13.48
CA ILE A 299 -26.32 33.80 -14.89
C ILE A 299 -27.84 33.90 -15.06
N THR A 300 -28.62 33.19 -14.25
CA THR A 300 -30.10 33.24 -14.28
C THR A 300 -30.59 34.68 -14.05
N MET A 301 -30.10 35.35 -13.01
CA MET A 301 -30.38 36.76 -12.74
C MET A 301 -29.96 37.68 -13.90
N GLN A 302 -28.85 37.40 -14.60
CA GLN A 302 -28.47 38.16 -15.80
C GLN A 302 -29.43 37.93 -16.97
N MET A 303 -29.90 36.70 -17.19
CA MET A 303 -30.88 36.38 -18.23
C MET A 303 -32.21 37.11 -18.00
N GLU A 304 -32.74 37.10 -16.77
CA GLU A 304 -33.93 37.86 -16.38
C GLU A 304 -33.76 39.35 -16.63
N ASN A 305 -32.64 39.93 -16.18
CA ASN A 305 -32.33 41.35 -16.36
C ASN A 305 -32.14 41.75 -17.83
N ARG A 306 -31.71 40.82 -18.70
CA ARG A 306 -31.61 41.03 -20.15
C ARG A 306 -33.01 40.99 -20.78
N MET A 307 -33.81 39.94 -20.50
CA MET A 307 -35.20 39.81 -20.98
C MET A 307 -36.11 40.99 -20.56
N ALA A 308 -35.90 41.54 -19.35
CA ALA A 308 -36.65 42.71 -18.88
C ALA A 308 -36.28 44.02 -19.63
N LYS A 309 -35.10 44.09 -20.24
CA LYS A 309 -34.61 45.26 -21.00
C LYS A 309 -34.84 45.11 -22.50
N ASP A 310 -34.68 43.90 -23.02
CA ASP A 310 -34.87 43.52 -24.41
C ASP A 310 -35.74 42.26 -24.48
N PRO A 311 -37.06 42.40 -24.67
CA PRO A 311 -37.99 41.27 -24.77
C PRO A 311 -37.86 40.46 -26.07
N GLU A 312 -37.05 40.88 -27.05
CA GLU A 312 -36.84 40.10 -28.29
C GLU A 312 -35.90 38.91 -28.07
N ILE A 313 -35.01 38.98 -27.06
CA ILE A 313 -34.11 37.89 -26.67
C ILE A 313 -34.78 37.08 -25.56
N VAL A 314 -35.12 35.82 -25.83
CA VAL A 314 -35.83 34.95 -24.87
C VAL A 314 -34.92 33.78 -24.46
N TYR A 315 -34.50 33.77 -23.19
CA TYR A 315 -33.71 32.68 -22.62
C TYR A 315 -34.60 31.51 -22.20
N PHE A 316 -34.24 30.29 -22.59
CA PHE A 316 -35.03 29.08 -22.33
C PHE A 316 -35.21 28.78 -20.83
N PRO A 317 -34.17 28.83 -19.95
CA PRO A 317 -34.34 28.56 -18.52
C PRO A 317 -35.41 29.44 -17.87
N ILE A 318 -35.40 30.73 -18.20
CA ILE A 318 -36.34 31.74 -17.65
C ILE A 318 -37.75 31.55 -18.21
N ARG A 319 -37.88 31.29 -19.52
CA ARG A 319 -39.18 31.09 -20.18
C ARG A 319 -39.90 29.83 -19.66
N GLU A 320 -39.14 28.78 -19.40
CA GLU A 320 -39.66 27.44 -19.10
C GLU A 320 -39.73 27.12 -17.60
N ASP A 321 -39.29 28.05 -16.75
CA ASP A 321 -39.18 27.89 -15.29
C ASP A 321 -38.37 26.63 -14.92
N ARG A 322 -37.16 26.54 -15.51
CA ARG A 322 -36.25 25.38 -15.40
C ARG A 322 -34.84 25.81 -15.02
N PRO A 323 -34.10 24.96 -14.28
CA PRO A 323 -32.74 25.29 -13.89
C PRO A 323 -31.83 25.37 -15.12
N LEU A 324 -30.85 26.28 -15.08
CA LEU A 324 -29.84 26.43 -16.15
C LEU A 324 -29.13 25.10 -16.49
N THR A 325 -28.97 24.22 -15.49
CA THR A 325 -28.35 22.91 -15.61
C THR A 325 -29.07 21.93 -16.54
N ASP A 326 -30.35 22.16 -16.86
CA ASP A 326 -31.08 21.39 -17.88
C ASP A 326 -30.63 21.72 -19.32
N TYR A 327 -29.92 22.84 -19.49
CA TYR A 327 -29.49 23.36 -20.80
C TYR A 327 -27.97 23.41 -20.97
N ALA A 328 -27.22 23.62 -19.88
CA ALA A 328 -25.76 23.60 -19.86
C ALA A 328 -25.23 23.06 -18.53
N ALA A 329 -24.30 22.10 -18.58
CA ALA A 329 -23.63 21.59 -17.39
C ALA A 329 -22.79 22.68 -16.70
N ILE A 330 -22.87 22.74 -15.36
CA ILE A 330 -22.07 23.63 -14.52
C ILE A 330 -21.34 22.75 -13.49
N ASP A 331 -20.07 22.49 -13.78
CA ASP A 331 -19.21 21.50 -13.13
C ASP A 331 -17.72 21.85 -13.28
N GLU A 332 -16.83 20.98 -12.80
CA GLU A 332 -15.38 21.12 -12.89
C GLU A 332 -14.82 21.16 -14.33
N THR A 333 -15.61 20.76 -15.33
CA THR A 333 -15.24 20.80 -16.76
C THR A 333 -15.76 22.04 -17.49
N THR A 334 -16.49 22.92 -16.80
CA THR A 334 -17.11 24.11 -17.39
C THR A 334 -16.06 25.11 -17.85
N ALA A 335 -15.95 25.28 -19.17
CA ALA A 335 -15.03 26.21 -19.79
C ALA A 335 -15.36 27.66 -19.42
N PHE A 336 -14.33 28.41 -19.01
CA PHE A 336 -14.41 29.83 -18.71
C PHE A 336 -13.13 30.55 -19.13
N THR A 337 -13.16 31.87 -19.07
CA THR A 337 -11.99 32.75 -19.22
C THR A 337 -12.03 33.83 -18.14
N LEU A 338 -10.90 34.48 -17.87
CA LEU A 338 -10.85 35.69 -17.04
C LEU A 338 -10.71 36.92 -17.93
N ASP A 339 -11.41 38.00 -17.59
CA ASP A 339 -11.23 39.30 -18.23
C ASP A 339 -10.20 40.20 -17.53
N GLU A 340 -10.01 41.42 -18.04
CA GLU A 340 -9.00 42.37 -17.55
C GLU A 340 -9.18 42.78 -16.07
N ASP A 341 -10.38 42.64 -15.49
CA ASP A 341 -10.65 42.88 -14.06
C ASP A 341 -10.61 41.56 -13.23
N GLY A 342 -10.22 40.43 -13.82
CA GLY A 342 -10.23 39.11 -13.17
C GLY A 342 -11.63 38.52 -12.96
N SER A 343 -12.66 39.06 -13.62
CA SER A 343 -14.02 38.50 -13.55
C SER A 343 -14.13 37.25 -14.41
N ILE A 344 -14.91 36.27 -13.96
CA ILE A 344 -15.13 35.01 -14.69
C ILE A 344 -16.08 35.28 -15.86
N VAL A 345 -15.71 34.79 -17.03
CA VAL A 345 -16.48 34.93 -18.26
C VAL A 345 -16.82 33.54 -18.79
N ILE A 346 -18.10 33.18 -18.73
CA ILE A 346 -18.67 31.93 -19.25
C ILE A 346 -19.40 32.25 -20.55
N THR A 347 -19.11 31.50 -21.61
CA THR A 347 -19.75 31.65 -22.92
C THR A 347 -20.45 30.35 -23.30
N PHE A 348 -21.76 30.42 -23.49
CA PHE A 348 -22.54 29.31 -24.03
C PHE A 348 -22.62 29.38 -25.56
N PRO A 349 -22.49 28.24 -26.27
CA PRO A 349 -22.70 28.19 -27.72
C PRO A 349 -24.07 28.71 -28.16
N ALA A 350 -24.15 29.13 -29.43
CA ALA A 350 -25.40 29.54 -30.05
C ALA A 350 -26.43 28.39 -30.01
N GLY A 351 -27.65 28.67 -29.55
CA GLY A 351 -28.71 27.66 -29.43
C GLY A 351 -28.76 26.93 -28.08
N THR A 352 -27.78 27.09 -27.19
CA THR A 352 -27.76 26.39 -25.89
C THR A 352 -28.79 26.94 -24.91
N VAL A 353 -28.80 28.27 -24.70
CA VAL A 353 -29.63 28.93 -23.66
C VAL A 353 -30.67 29.91 -24.22
N THR A 354 -30.62 30.19 -25.53
CA THR A 354 -31.56 31.02 -26.29
C THR A 354 -31.52 30.60 -27.76
N ASP A 355 -32.38 31.15 -28.61
CA ASP A 355 -32.41 30.81 -30.05
C ASP A 355 -31.06 31.09 -30.73
N ALA A 356 -30.63 30.19 -31.60
CA ALA A 356 -29.34 30.28 -32.30
C ALA A 356 -29.19 31.55 -33.16
N VAL A 357 -30.29 32.21 -33.54
CA VAL A 357 -30.25 33.51 -34.24
C VAL A 357 -29.58 34.61 -33.42
N HIS A 358 -29.57 34.50 -32.08
CA HIS A 358 -28.92 35.47 -31.19
C HIS A 358 -27.42 35.18 -30.97
N GLY A 359 -26.87 34.11 -31.56
CA GLY A 359 -25.47 33.75 -31.45
C GLY A 359 -25.05 33.25 -30.06
N GLU A 360 -23.74 33.15 -29.84
CA GLU A 360 -23.15 32.75 -28.57
C GLU A 360 -23.51 33.73 -27.45
N GLN A 361 -23.71 33.21 -26.23
CA GLN A 361 -24.19 33.99 -25.10
C GLN A 361 -23.14 34.05 -24.00
N THR A 362 -22.50 35.21 -23.84
CA THR A 362 -21.49 35.46 -22.82
C THR A 362 -22.10 36.07 -21.56
N PHE A 363 -21.67 35.57 -20.40
CA PHE A 363 -22.06 36.01 -19.07
C PHE A 363 -20.80 36.30 -18.25
N ARG A 364 -20.77 37.49 -17.66
CA ARG A 364 -19.67 37.97 -16.80
C ARG A 364 -20.09 37.85 -15.35
N LEU A 365 -19.36 37.08 -14.56
CA LEU A 365 -19.58 36.91 -13.14
C LEU A 365 -18.50 37.69 -12.39
N PRO A 366 -18.86 38.61 -11.48
CA PRO A 366 -17.88 39.23 -10.60
C PRO A 366 -17.26 38.15 -9.69
N GLN A 367 -16.09 38.42 -9.13
CA GLN A 367 -15.59 37.62 -8.00
C GLN A 367 -16.52 37.86 -6.78
N PRO A 368 -16.88 36.81 -6.02
CA PRO A 368 -17.83 36.92 -4.89
C PRO A 368 -17.28 37.64 -3.65
#